data_AF-A0A3D8S3D6-F1
#
_entry.id   AF-A0A3D8S3D6-F1
#
_cell.length_a   1.000
_cell.length_b   1.000
_cell.length_c   1.000
_cell.angle_alpha   90.00
_cell.angle_beta   90.00
_cell.angle_gamma   90.00
#
_symmetry.space_group_name_H-M   'P 1'
#
loop_
_entity.id
_entity.type
_entity.pdbx_description
1 polymer ?
#
loop_
_entity_poly.entity_id
_entity_poly.type
_entity_poly.pdbx_seq_one_letter_code
_entity_poly.pdbx_strand_id
1 'polypeptide(L)'
;MYSISFTGLFDGNPKDVQALAEAATTQGFFNLKLDCTDAKVLQEDVKFLESFAKDILDSPENIKEAYHFHRTGRFRTTGFKPLGIEEGAKQGRPDGFELFMLPQKELLLSEFREELNCPPLVMSNVDRLTSSLQDYERVAQMVLQRLTEGLGLGNEMLHAHDPSLPSVTNMGFIKYPPQPEESRNFGHIAHTDVGSLTILSATQRGLQTLDSQTKDWVWVEPSDQFLFVQLGDSLKFLSRGKILPSLHRVIPSDVAPQATKYTVAYFLRPNEEVEITADDGKVWLYKDYHCRKFDAFARPLGYRPDGEDSLISLRDYARVE
;
A
#
# COMPACT_ATOMS: atom_id res chain seq x y z
N MET A 1 -0.52 0.12 19.30
CA MET A 1 -1.12 0.56 18.02
C MET A 1 -1.89 1.86 18.23
N TYR A 2 -1.53 2.92 17.52
CA TYR A 2 -2.18 4.24 17.64
C TYR A 2 -3.56 4.24 16.95
N SER A 3 -4.54 4.94 17.54
CA SER A 3 -5.83 5.23 16.93
C SER A 3 -6.04 6.74 16.94
N ILE A 4 -6.18 7.32 15.76
CA ILE A 4 -6.13 8.78 15.54
C ILE A 4 -7.42 9.24 14.85
N SER A 5 -8.00 10.34 15.29
CA SER A 5 -9.24 10.89 14.74
C SER A 5 -9.04 11.43 13.32
N PHE A 6 -9.88 11.02 12.36
CA PHE A 6 -9.91 11.67 11.04
C PHE A 6 -10.26 13.15 11.18
N THR A 7 -11.32 13.47 11.92
CA THR A 7 -11.75 14.86 12.18
C THR A 7 -10.65 15.66 12.86
N GLY A 8 -10.00 15.07 13.86
CA GLY A 8 -8.90 15.68 14.58
C GLY A 8 -7.73 16.03 13.66
N LEU A 9 -7.36 15.13 12.73
CA LEU A 9 -6.34 15.45 11.73
C LEU A 9 -6.83 16.49 10.71
N PHE A 10 -8.09 16.44 10.30
CA PHE A 10 -8.65 17.42 9.37
C PHE A 10 -8.60 18.84 9.96
N ASP A 11 -9.02 19.00 11.22
CA ASP A 11 -9.04 20.26 11.94
C ASP A 11 -7.66 20.71 12.46
N GLY A 12 -6.65 19.84 12.40
CA GLY A 12 -5.32 20.11 12.95
C GLY A 12 -5.30 20.12 14.48
N ASN A 13 -6.13 19.27 15.10
CA ASN A 13 -6.16 19.11 16.55
C ASN A 13 -4.76 18.75 17.09
N PRO A 14 -4.21 19.53 18.03
CA PRO A 14 -2.84 19.32 18.52
C PRO A 14 -2.58 17.91 19.07
N LYS A 15 -3.59 17.30 19.71
CA LYS A 15 -3.46 15.95 20.28
C LYS A 15 -3.34 14.89 19.19
N ASP A 16 -4.17 14.96 18.15
CA ASP A 16 -4.15 14.00 17.04
C ASP A 16 -2.91 14.19 16.16
N VAL A 17 -2.47 15.43 15.93
CA VAL A 17 -1.21 15.73 15.21
C VAL A 17 0.00 15.20 16.00
N GLN A 18 0.01 15.36 17.32
CA GLN A 18 1.08 14.80 18.14
C GLN A 18 1.07 13.27 18.15
N ALA A 19 -0.11 12.64 18.26
CA ALA A 19 -0.23 11.19 18.16
C ALA A 19 0.25 10.66 16.79
N LEU A 20 0.00 11.41 15.71
CA LEU A 20 0.48 11.09 14.36
C LEU A 20 2.01 11.16 14.28
N ALA A 21 2.62 12.21 14.83
CA ALA A 21 4.07 12.36 14.90
C ALA A 21 4.74 11.23 15.71
N GLU A 22 4.14 10.84 16.83
CA GLU A 22 4.60 9.71 17.64
C GLU A 22 4.48 8.37 16.90
N ALA A 23 3.33 8.13 16.25
CA ALA A 23 3.13 6.94 15.43
C ALA A 23 4.17 6.85 14.30
N ALA A 24 4.44 7.98 13.63
CA ALA A 24 5.37 8.06 12.51
C ALA A 24 6.84 7.86 12.91
N THR A 25 7.23 8.27 14.12
CA THR A 25 8.61 8.16 14.61
C THR A 25 8.89 6.86 15.36
N THR A 26 7.88 6.00 15.55
CA THR A 26 8.02 4.74 16.31
C THR A 26 7.65 3.51 15.49
N GLN A 27 6.40 3.39 15.05
CA GLN A 27 5.88 2.18 14.39
C GLN A 27 5.67 2.37 12.88
N GLY A 28 5.43 3.60 12.43
CA GLY A 28 5.04 3.87 11.04
C GLY A 28 3.63 3.35 10.71
N PHE A 29 2.81 3.05 11.71
CA PHE A 29 1.47 2.47 11.55
C PHE A 29 0.47 3.13 12.50
N PHE A 30 -0.74 3.41 12.01
CA PHE A 30 -1.85 3.84 12.86
C PHE A 30 -3.23 3.51 12.25
N ASN A 31 -4.25 3.44 13.12
CA ASN A 31 -5.65 3.35 12.73
C ASN A 31 -6.22 4.76 12.60
N LEU A 32 -6.70 5.13 11.41
CA LEU A 32 -7.41 6.37 11.14
C LEU A 32 -8.90 6.16 11.38
N LYS A 33 -9.43 6.76 12.44
CA LYS A 33 -10.83 6.60 12.87
C LYS A 33 -11.75 7.47 12.04
N LEU A 34 -12.72 6.84 11.39
CA LEU A 34 -13.75 7.48 10.56
C LEU A 34 -14.88 8.05 11.45
N ASP A 35 -14.57 9.12 12.20
CA ASP A 35 -15.40 9.60 13.33
C ASP A 35 -16.28 10.83 13.05
N CYS A 36 -16.43 11.25 11.80
CA CYS A 36 -17.36 12.32 11.41
C CYS A 36 -18.30 11.94 10.27
N THR A 37 -19.29 12.80 10.05
CA THR A 37 -20.23 12.68 8.94
C THR A 37 -19.53 12.69 7.58
N ASP A 38 -18.44 13.45 7.43
CA ASP A 38 -17.68 13.51 6.17
C ASP A 38 -16.92 12.20 5.91
N ALA A 39 -16.58 11.46 6.96
CA ALA A 39 -15.99 10.13 6.85
C ALA A 39 -17.01 9.06 6.37
N LYS A 40 -18.32 9.37 6.30
CA LYS A 40 -19.32 8.47 5.70
C LYS A 40 -19.03 8.19 4.23
N VAL A 41 -18.52 9.19 3.49
CA VAL A 41 -18.14 9.00 2.09
C VAL A 41 -17.03 7.94 1.99
N LEU A 42 -16.03 8.01 2.88
CA LEU A 42 -14.97 7.00 2.94
C LEU A 42 -15.50 5.62 3.34
N GLN A 43 -16.48 5.54 4.24
CA GLN A 43 -17.13 4.26 4.58
C GLN A 43 -17.92 3.68 3.39
N GLU A 44 -18.58 4.53 2.61
CA GLU A 44 -19.27 4.14 1.37
C GLU A 44 -18.28 3.73 0.29
N ASP A 45 -17.13 4.40 0.19
CA ASP A 45 -16.02 4.01 -0.68
C ASP A 45 -15.47 2.65 -0.27
N VAL A 46 -15.19 2.40 1.01
CA VAL A 46 -14.71 1.10 1.48
C VAL A 46 -15.66 -0.02 1.06
N LYS A 47 -16.97 0.13 1.30
CA LYS A 47 -17.97 -0.87 0.91
C LYS A 47 -17.99 -1.10 -0.60
N PHE A 48 -17.98 -0.02 -1.38
CA PHE A 48 -17.95 -0.10 -2.84
C PHE A 48 -16.68 -0.79 -3.34
N LEU A 49 -15.52 -0.37 -2.84
CA LEU A 49 -14.22 -0.87 -3.26
C LEU A 49 -13.99 -2.33 -2.85
N GLU A 50 -14.48 -2.76 -1.69
CA GLU A 50 -14.44 -4.18 -1.29
C GLU A 50 -15.33 -5.06 -2.16
N SER A 51 -16.54 -4.59 -2.52
CA SER A 51 -17.39 -5.27 -3.50
C SER A 51 -16.70 -5.34 -4.86
N PHE A 52 -16.16 -4.22 -5.32
CA PHE A 52 -15.43 -4.14 -6.58
C PHE A 52 -14.19 -5.06 -6.59
N ALA A 53 -13.44 -5.12 -5.48
CA ALA A 53 -12.29 -6.00 -5.31
C ALA A 53 -12.67 -7.46 -5.58
N LYS A 54 -13.79 -7.89 -5.02
CA LYS A 54 -14.33 -9.22 -5.25
C LYS A 54 -14.66 -9.42 -6.73
N ASP A 55 -15.41 -8.52 -7.34
CA ASP A 55 -15.87 -8.67 -8.73
C ASP A 55 -14.71 -8.64 -9.75
N ILE A 56 -13.72 -7.77 -9.55
CA ILE A 56 -12.55 -7.68 -10.45
C ILE A 56 -11.62 -8.88 -10.29
N LEU A 57 -11.40 -9.38 -9.07
CA LEU A 57 -10.53 -10.53 -8.81
C LEU A 57 -11.23 -11.88 -9.03
N ASP A 58 -12.56 -11.92 -9.13
CA ASP A 58 -13.35 -13.07 -9.58
C ASP A 58 -13.64 -13.05 -11.09
N SER A 59 -13.07 -12.07 -11.84
CA SER A 59 -13.21 -12.02 -13.29
C SER A 59 -12.66 -13.28 -13.98
N PRO A 60 -13.21 -13.67 -15.15
CA PRO A 60 -12.73 -14.83 -15.90
C PRO A 60 -11.23 -14.76 -16.22
N GLU A 61 -10.56 -15.92 -16.20
CA GLU A 61 -9.09 -15.99 -16.36
C GLU A 61 -8.61 -15.36 -17.68
N ASN A 62 -9.35 -15.52 -18.77
CA ASN A 62 -9.01 -14.91 -20.05
C ASN A 62 -9.02 -13.37 -20.00
N ILE A 63 -9.82 -12.76 -19.12
CA ILE A 63 -9.77 -11.32 -18.87
C ILE A 63 -8.53 -10.97 -18.05
N LYS A 64 -8.25 -11.72 -16.98
CA LYS A 64 -7.05 -11.48 -16.15
C LYS A 64 -5.76 -11.58 -16.97
N GLU A 65 -5.63 -12.61 -17.80
CA GLU A 65 -4.48 -12.82 -18.70
C GLU A 65 -4.33 -11.69 -19.74
N ALA A 66 -5.44 -11.19 -20.30
CA ALA A 66 -5.43 -10.10 -21.27
C ALA A 66 -4.86 -8.80 -20.67
N TYR A 67 -5.11 -8.56 -19.38
CA TYR A 67 -4.67 -7.37 -18.64
C TYR A 67 -3.57 -7.69 -17.62
N HIS A 68 -2.69 -8.64 -17.94
CA HIS A 68 -1.57 -9.01 -17.06
C HIS A 68 -0.57 -7.85 -16.86
N PHE A 69 -0.14 -7.60 -15.63
CA PHE A 69 0.71 -6.46 -15.26
C PHE A 69 2.10 -6.41 -15.94
N HIS A 70 2.65 -7.55 -16.37
CA HIS A 70 3.87 -7.53 -17.22
C HIS A 70 3.64 -6.94 -18.62
N ARG A 71 2.39 -6.77 -19.04
CA ARG A 71 2.03 -6.15 -20.33
C ARG A 71 1.79 -4.65 -20.21
N THR A 72 1.70 -4.10 -19.00
CA THR A 72 1.21 -2.73 -18.73
C THR A 72 2.33 -1.71 -18.47
N GLY A 73 3.43 -1.81 -19.23
CA GLY A 73 4.55 -0.86 -19.16
C GLY A 73 5.50 -1.11 -17.97
N ARG A 74 6.60 -0.36 -17.93
CA ARG A 74 7.70 -0.59 -16.96
C ARG A 74 7.33 -0.34 -15.50
N PHE A 75 6.36 0.53 -15.23
CA PHE A 75 5.96 0.89 -13.86
C PHE A 75 5.02 -0.11 -13.21
N ARG A 76 4.34 -0.92 -14.03
CA ARG A 76 3.37 -1.94 -13.59
C ARG A 76 2.35 -1.36 -12.60
N THR A 77 1.84 -0.17 -12.87
CA THR A 77 0.83 0.54 -12.03
C THR A 77 -0.59 0.09 -12.32
N THR A 78 -0.77 -0.84 -13.26
CA THR A 78 -2.08 -1.32 -13.72
C THR A 78 -2.03 -2.79 -14.06
N GLY A 79 -3.16 -3.48 -13.91
CA GLY A 79 -3.33 -4.85 -14.41
C GLY A 79 -3.24 -5.92 -13.32
N PHE A 80 -3.39 -7.16 -13.75
CA PHE A 80 -3.47 -8.33 -12.88
C PHE A 80 -2.10 -8.95 -12.66
N LYS A 81 -1.82 -9.28 -11.41
CA LYS A 81 -0.76 -10.19 -10.98
C LYS A 81 -1.41 -11.49 -10.48
N PRO A 82 -1.10 -12.65 -11.10
CA PRO A 82 -1.65 -13.93 -10.70
C PRO A 82 -1.07 -14.42 -9.37
N LEU A 83 -1.71 -15.44 -8.79
CA LEU A 83 -1.30 -16.09 -7.55
C LEU A 83 0.04 -16.84 -7.70
N GLY A 84 0.95 -16.64 -6.73
CA GLY A 84 2.11 -17.52 -6.55
C GLY A 84 3.21 -17.39 -7.61
N ILE A 85 3.39 -16.19 -8.15
CA ILE A 85 4.49 -15.88 -9.07
C ILE A 85 5.67 -15.15 -8.40
N GLU A 86 5.50 -14.71 -7.15
CA GLU A 86 6.50 -14.02 -6.32
C GLU A 86 6.83 -14.83 -5.05
N GLU A 87 7.77 -14.35 -4.24
CA GLU A 87 8.11 -14.98 -2.96
C GLU A 87 7.04 -14.71 -1.89
N GLY A 88 6.61 -15.77 -1.19
CA GLY A 88 5.59 -15.71 -0.16
C GLY A 88 6.12 -15.47 1.24
N ALA A 89 5.23 -15.50 2.24
CA ALA A 89 5.55 -15.27 3.64
C ALA A 89 6.34 -16.40 4.30
N LYS A 90 6.41 -17.57 3.67
CA LYS A 90 7.25 -18.68 4.11
C LYS A 90 8.39 -18.86 3.12
N GLN A 91 9.62 -18.87 3.61
CA GLN A 91 10.81 -18.96 2.76
C GLN A 91 10.72 -20.14 1.78
N GLY A 92 10.98 -19.86 0.50
CA GLY A 92 10.92 -20.85 -0.57
C GLY A 92 9.51 -21.27 -1.01
N ARG A 93 8.45 -20.72 -0.42
CA ARG A 93 7.08 -20.90 -0.88
C ARG A 93 6.64 -19.68 -1.71
N PRO A 94 5.88 -19.89 -2.81
CA PRO A 94 5.24 -18.79 -3.52
C PRO A 94 4.29 -17.97 -2.66
N ASP A 95 4.06 -16.73 -3.08
CA ASP A 95 3.07 -15.86 -2.48
C ASP A 95 1.65 -16.43 -2.57
N GLY A 96 0.82 -15.97 -1.63
CA GLY A 96 -0.55 -16.38 -1.42
C GLY A 96 -1.59 -15.41 -1.93
N PHE A 97 -1.30 -14.52 -2.89
CA PHE A 97 -2.28 -13.53 -3.33
C PHE A 97 -2.33 -13.27 -4.84
N GLU A 98 -3.55 -13.00 -5.31
CA GLU A 98 -3.80 -12.32 -6.57
C GLU A 98 -3.92 -10.81 -6.31
N LEU A 99 -3.51 -9.98 -7.26
CA LEU A 99 -3.60 -8.52 -7.18
C LEU A 99 -4.11 -7.94 -8.50
N PHE A 100 -4.97 -6.93 -8.43
CA PHE A 100 -5.26 -6.03 -9.53
C PHE A 100 -4.87 -4.61 -9.13
N MET A 101 -4.10 -3.91 -9.96
CA MET A 101 -3.75 -2.51 -9.74
C MET A 101 -4.56 -1.60 -10.66
N LEU A 102 -5.08 -0.53 -10.07
CA LEU A 102 -5.81 0.53 -10.74
C LEU A 102 -4.97 1.82 -10.73
N PRO A 103 -4.64 2.39 -11.90
CA PRO A 103 -3.74 3.52 -11.98
C PRO A 103 -4.37 4.80 -11.43
N GLN A 104 -3.62 5.58 -10.63
CA GLN A 104 -4.05 6.92 -10.22
C GLN A 104 -3.90 7.91 -11.37
N LYS A 105 -2.73 7.94 -12.02
CA LYS A 105 -2.35 8.95 -13.02
C LYS A 105 -3.36 9.02 -14.17
N GLU A 106 -3.64 7.89 -14.81
CA GLU A 106 -4.53 7.79 -15.96
C GLU A 106 -6.02 8.05 -15.61
N LEU A 107 -6.38 7.97 -14.32
CA LEU A 107 -7.74 8.27 -13.86
C LEU A 107 -7.91 9.72 -13.37
N LEU A 108 -6.89 10.30 -12.73
CA LEU A 108 -6.99 11.61 -12.09
C LEU A 108 -6.41 12.76 -12.93
N LEU A 109 -5.46 12.48 -13.82
CA LEU A 109 -4.84 13.50 -14.68
C LEU A 109 -5.38 13.38 -16.10
N SER A 110 -6.09 14.42 -16.54
CA SER A 110 -6.87 14.39 -17.78
C SER A 110 -6.03 14.21 -19.03
N GLU A 111 -4.79 14.70 -19.03
CA GLU A 111 -3.83 14.56 -20.11
C GLU A 111 -3.33 13.12 -20.30
N PHE A 112 -3.45 12.26 -19.29
CA PHE A 112 -3.06 10.84 -19.36
C PHE A 112 -4.27 9.91 -19.58
N ARG A 113 -5.48 10.45 -19.70
CA ARG A 113 -6.71 9.64 -19.74
C ARG A 113 -6.77 8.69 -20.95
N GLU A 114 -6.16 9.07 -22.06
CA GLU A 114 -6.09 8.23 -23.28
C GLU A 114 -5.18 7.01 -23.12
N GLU A 115 -4.30 7.00 -22.12
CA GLU A 115 -3.42 5.86 -21.80
C GLU A 115 -4.12 4.78 -20.96
N LEU A 116 -5.34 5.06 -20.46
CA LEU A 116 -6.07 4.14 -19.60
C LEU A 116 -6.42 2.84 -20.32
N ASN A 117 -5.72 1.77 -19.96
CA ASN A 117 -5.94 0.42 -20.48
C ASN A 117 -6.35 -0.52 -19.35
N CYS A 118 -7.67 -0.66 -19.14
CA CYS A 118 -8.23 -1.45 -18.04
C CYS A 118 -9.36 -2.40 -18.52
N PRO A 119 -9.68 -3.45 -17.74
CA PRO A 119 -10.77 -4.37 -18.03
C PRO A 119 -12.13 -3.65 -18.16
N PRO A 120 -13.10 -4.24 -18.91
CA PRO A 120 -14.43 -3.65 -19.06
C PRO A 120 -15.13 -3.28 -17.74
N LEU A 121 -14.94 -4.09 -16.69
CA LEU A 121 -15.53 -3.83 -15.37
C LEU A 121 -15.03 -2.51 -14.75
N VAL A 122 -13.75 -2.16 -14.95
CA VAL A 122 -13.21 -0.85 -14.53
C VAL A 122 -13.89 0.25 -15.33
N MET A 123 -14.00 0.08 -16.65
CA MET A 123 -14.60 1.09 -17.53
C MET A 123 -16.07 1.35 -17.19
N SER A 124 -16.83 0.31 -16.85
CA SER A 124 -18.23 0.43 -16.41
C SER A 124 -18.40 1.11 -15.05
N ASN A 125 -17.34 1.20 -14.25
CA ASN A 125 -17.36 1.81 -12.91
C ASN A 125 -16.44 3.03 -12.81
N VAL A 126 -15.98 3.57 -13.94
CA VAL A 126 -14.83 4.47 -13.97
C VAL A 126 -15.07 5.76 -13.18
N ASP A 127 -16.28 6.32 -13.22
CA ASP A 127 -16.61 7.54 -12.48
C ASP A 127 -16.57 7.31 -10.96
N ARG A 128 -17.13 6.18 -10.50
CA ARG A 128 -17.12 5.84 -9.07
C ARG A 128 -15.72 5.53 -8.57
N LEU A 129 -14.93 4.78 -9.34
CA LEU A 129 -13.52 4.49 -9.02
C LEU A 129 -12.67 5.77 -9.00
N THR A 130 -12.90 6.68 -9.96
CA THR A 130 -12.22 7.99 -10.01
C THR A 130 -12.55 8.82 -8.77
N SER A 131 -13.84 8.89 -8.37
CA SER A 131 -14.26 9.60 -7.16
C SER A 131 -13.58 9.03 -5.91
N SER A 132 -13.62 7.71 -5.70
CA SER A 132 -12.99 7.09 -4.52
C SER A 132 -11.47 7.29 -4.52
N LEU A 133 -10.80 7.27 -5.67
CA LEU A 133 -9.37 7.62 -5.76
C LEU A 133 -9.09 9.07 -5.30
N GLN A 134 -9.94 10.03 -5.69
CA GLN A 134 -9.81 11.42 -5.25
C GLN A 134 -10.01 11.56 -3.73
N ASP A 135 -10.94 10.81 -3.16
CA ASP A 135 -11.19 10.83 -1.71
C ASP A 135 -9.99 10.27 -0.94
N TYR A 136 -9.42 9.16 -1.39
CA TYR A 136 -8.18 8.61 -0.81
C TYR A 136 -6.97 9.54 -1.00
N GLU A 137 -6.82 10.20 -2.17
CA GLU A 137 -5.79 11.21 -2.41
C GLU A 137 -5.91 12.37 -1.40
N ARG A 138 -7.13 12.89 -1.16
CA ARG A 138 -7.36 13.96 -0.17
C ARG A 138 -6.95 13.53 1.24
N VAL A 139 -7.29 12.31 1.66
CA VAL A 139 -6.86 11.77 2.96
C VAL A 139 -5.34 11.69 3.03
N ALA A 140 -4.70 11.20 1.96
CA ALA A 140 -3.25 11.06 1.89
C ALA A 140 -2.53 12.41 2.00
N GLN A 141 -3.00 13.42 1.26
CA GLN A 141 -2.49 14.80 1.32
C GLN A 141 -2.67 15.42 2.71
N MET A 142 -3.82 15.20 3.36
CA MET A 142 -4.05 15.63 4.75
C MET A 142 -3.03 14.99 5.70
N VAL A 143 -2.80 13.69 5.60
CA VAL A 143 -1.82 13.00 6.46
C VAL A 143 -0.41 13.55 6.23
N LEU A 144 0.00 13.77 4.97
CA LEU A 144 1.29 14.38 4.66
C LEU A 144 1.42 15.80 5.25
N GLN A 145 0.38 16.62 5.14
CA GLN A 145 0.35 17.96 5.74
C GLN A 145 0.55 17.89 7.27
N ARG A 146 -0.19 17.02 7.95
CA ARG A 146 -0.10 16.89 9.42
C ARG A 146 1.21 16.26 9.89
N LEU A 147 1.79 15.34 9.11
CA LEU A 147 3.15 14.85 9.37
C LEU A 147 4.19 15.97 9.24
N THR A 148 4.06 16.81 8.21
CA THR A 148 4.96 17.96 8.00
C THR A 148 4.91 18.91 9.19
N GLU A 149 3.71 19.29 9.63
CA GLU A 149 3.48 20.18 10.76
C GLU A 149 3.96 19.56 12.08
N GLY A 150 3.50 18.34 12.39
CA GLY A 150 3.75 17.68 13.68
C GLY A 150 5.22 17.34 13.92
N LEU A 151 6.00 17.13 12.86
CA LEU A 151 7.44 16.84 12.94
C LEU A 151 8.33 18.06 12.65
N GLY A 152 7.74 19.23 12.39
CA GLY A 152 8.46 20.46 12.02
C GLY A 152 9.35 20.26 10.79
N LEU A 153 8.82 19.60 9.75
CA LEU A 153 9.52 19.37 8.48
C LEU A 153 9.33 20.56 7.55
N GLY A 154 10.23 20.70 6.57
CA GLY A 154 10.00 21.58 5.43
C GLY A 154 8.97 20.99 4.47
N ASN A 155 8.54 21.79 3.50
CA ASN A 155 7.55 21.39 2.50
C ASN A 155 8.08 20.42 1.44
N GLU A 156 9.32 19.94 1.54
CA GLU A 156 9.95 19.03 0.58
C GLU A 156 9.08 17.78 0.34
N MET A 157 8.52 17.23 1.42
CA MET A 157 7.61 16.09 1.35
C MET A 157 6.29 16.44 0.64
N LEU A 158 5.74 17.64 0.83
CA LEU A 158 4.51 18.07 0.18
C LEU A 158 4.74 18.32 -1.32
N HIS A 159 5.84 19.00 -1.66
CA HIS A 159 6.22 19.23 -3.05
C HIS A 159 6.54 17.94 -3.80
N ALA A 160 7.02 16.90 -3.10
CA ALA A 160 7.24 15.58 -3.68
C ALA A 160 5.95 14.82 -4.02
N HIS A 161 4.79 15.31 -3.57
CA HIS A 161 3.48 14.69 -3.76
C HIS A 161 2.46 15.69 -4.30
N ASP A 162 2.85 16.50 -5.29
CA ASP A 162 1.91 17.40 -5.96
C ASP A 162 0.88 16.56 -6.73
N PRO A 163 -0.42 16.63 -6.40
CA PRO A 163 -1.45 15.82 -7.04
C PRO A 163 -1.70 16.20 -8.51
N SER A 164 -1.15 17.33 -8.98
CA SER A 164 -1.21 17.74 -10.39
C SER A 164 -0.08 17.18 -11.25
N LEU A 165 0.89 16.49 -10.64
CA LEU A 165 2.03 15.90 -11.33
C LEU A 165 1.94 14.37 -11.40
N PRO A 166 2.47 13.74 -12.45
CA PRO A 166 2.42 12.29 -12.60
C PRO A 166 3.17 11.58 -11.48
N SER A 167 2.60 10.48 -10.99
CA SER A 167 3.21 9.57 -10.03
C SER A 167 2.90 8.12 -10.42
N VAL A 168 3.63 7.18 -9.82
CA VAL A 168 3.32 5.74 -9.93
C VAL A 168 2.34 5.27 -8.83
N THR A 169 1.55 6.20 -8.28
CA THR A 169 0.47 5.91 -7.32
C THR A 169 -0.59 5.01 -7.95
N ASN A 170 -1.11 4.05 -7.19
CA ASN A 170 -2.18 3.18 -7.64
C ASN A 170 -3.02 2.68 -6.46
N MET A 171 -4.23 2.21 -6.77
CA MET A 171 -5.07 1.46 -5.84
C MET A 171 -4.98 -0.03 -6.18
N GLY A 172 -4.49 -0.83 -5.23
CA GLY A 172 -4.42 -2.28 -5.32
C GLY A 172 -5.62 -2.96 -4.69
N PHE A 173 -6.17 -3.93 -5.40
CA PHE A 173 -7.19 -4.85 -4.94
C PHE A 173 -6.55 -6.23 -4.81
N ILE A 174 -6.49 -6.76 -3.60
CA ILE A 174 -5.73 -7.97 -3.28
C ILE A 174 -6.67 -9.05 -2.77
N LYS A 175 -6.54 -10.26 -3.31
CA LYS A 175 -7.30 -11.44 -2.90
C LYS A 175 -6.36 -12.50 -2.39
N TYR A 176 -6.59 -12.91 -1.14
CA TYR A 176 -5.95 -14.06 -0.51
C TYR A 176 -6.99 -15.18 -0.45
N PRO A 177 -6.91 -16.21 -1.33
CA PRO A 177 -7.78 -17.37 -1.21
C PRO A 177 -7.49 -18.14 0.09
N PRO A 178 -8.38 -19.09 0.48
CA PRO A 178 -8.14 -19.96 1.62
C PRO A 178 -6.78 -20.66 1.53
N GLN A 179 -5.99 -20.54 2.58
CA GLN A 179 -4.61 -21.01 2.64
C GLN A 179 -4.38 -21.77 3.95
N PRO A 180 -4.74 -23.06 4.04
CA PRO A 180 -4.32 -23.90 5.16
C PRO A 180 -2.79 -23.90 5.31
N GLU A 181 -2.27 -24.23 6.49
CA GLU A 181 -0.84 -24.16 6.82
C GLU A 181 0.07 -24.96 5.86
N GLU A 182 -0.47 -26.06 5.31
CA GLU A 182 0.20 -26.89 4.31
C GLU A 182 0.10 -26.36 2.88
N SER A 183 -0.47 -25.17 2.69
CA SER A 183 -0.59 -24.56 1.36
C SER A 183 0.76 -24.32 0.74
N ARG A 184 0.85 -24.64 -0.56
CA ARG A 184 1.99 -24.31 -1.40
C ARG A 184 2.21 -22.80 -1.45
N ASN A 185 1.12 -22.04 -1.57
CA ASN A 185 1.10 -20.59 -1.64
C ASN A 185 0.77 -20.05 -0.24
N PHE A 186 1.54 -19.10 0.27
CA PHE A 186 1.42 -18.71 1.67
C PHE A 186 1.64 -17.21 1.89
N GLY A 187 0.56 -16.49 2.15
CA GLY A 187 0.58 -15.11 2.62
C GLY A 187 1.33 -14.13 1.71
N HIS A 188 1.77 -13.02 2.28
CA HIS A 188 2.66 -12.05 1.68
C HIS A 188 3.81 -11.77 2.67
N ILE A 189 5.03 -11.79 2.16
CA ILE A 189 6.27 -11.70 2.93
C ILE A 189 6.32 -10.49 3.86
N ALA A 190 7.12 -10.59 4.93
CA ALA A 190 7.44 -9.43 5.75
C ALA A 190 8.19 -8.38 4.93
N HIS A 191 7.66 -7.16 4.88
CA HIS A 191 8.26 -6.06 4.12
C HIS A 191 7.83 -4.70 4.64
N THR A 192 8.53 -3.67 4.16
CA THR A 192 8.08 -2.27 4.20
C THR A 192 7.67 -1.85 2.79
N ASP A 193 6.69 -0.96 2.72
CA ASP A 193 6.22 -0.45 1.43
C ASP A 193 7.23 0.50 0.81
N VAL A 194 7.43 0.37 -0.50
CA VAL A 194 8.35 1.22 -1.28
C VAL A 194 7.84 2.67 -1.36
N GLY A 195 6.52 2.85 -1.31
CA GLY A 195 5.85 4.13 -1.43
C GLY A 195 6.03 5.05 -0.23
N SER A 196 5.20 6.07 -0.16
CA SER A 196 5.20 7.05 0.93
C SER A 196 4.24 6.64 2.04
N LEU A 197 2.98 6.38 1.69
CA LEU A 197 2.02 5.84 2.64
C LEU A 197 0.99 4.96 1.92
N THR A 198 0.46 4.01 2.65
CA THR A 198 -0.57 3.08 2.19
C THR A 198 -1.78 3.23 3.08
N ILE A 199 -2.93 3.57 2.50
CA ILE A 199 -4.23 3.62 3.18
C ILE A 199 -5.00 2.37 2.77
N LEU A 200 -5.39 1.53 3.72
CA LEU A 200 -5.99 0.24 3.39
C LEU A 200 -7.17 -0.16 4.29
N SER A 201 -8.06 -0.98 3.72
CA SER A 201 -9.10 -1.74 4.41
C SER A 201 -8.95 -3.24 4.11
N ALA A 202 -9.54 -4.09 4.94
CA ALA A 202 -9.55 -5.53 4.71
C ALA A 202 -10.83 -6.16 5.22
N THR A 203 -11.33 -7.17 4.51
CA THR A 203 -12.57 -7.87 4.87
C THR A 203 -12.38 -8.93 5.97
N GLN A 204 -11.15 -9.40 6.18
CA GLN A 204 -10.81 -10.49 7.10
C GLN A 204 -9.42 -10.26 7.72
N ARG A 205 -9.21 -10.84 8.92
CA ARG A 205 -7.91 -10.81 9.61
C ARG A 205 -6.86 -11.49 8.72
N GLY A 206 -5.63 -11.02 8.79
CA GLY A 206 -4.49 -11.62 8.08
C GLY A 206 -3.27 -10.72 8.06
N LEU A 207 -3.47 -9.40 8.13
CA LEU A 207 -2.39 -8.43 8.24
C LEU A 207 -1.80 -8.47 9.65
N GLN A 208 -0.48 -8.50 9.73
CA GLN A 208 0.28 -8.29 10.96
C GLN A 208 1.26 -7.14 10.76
N THR A 209 1.44 -6.31 11.80
CA THR A 209 2.48 -5.29 11.88
C THR A 209 3.44 -5.65 13.03
N LEU A 210 4.72 -5.32 12.89
CA LEU A 210 5.68 -5.54 13.96
C LEU A 210 5.57 -4.41 14.99
N ASP A 211 5.30 -4.75 16.24
CA ASP A 211 5.31 -3.77 17.33
C ASP A 211 6.74 -3.26 17.57
N SER A 212 6.91 -1.94 17.56
CA SER A 212 8.24 -1.33 17.65
C SER A 212 8.89 -1.50 19.03
N GLN A 213 8.09 -1.71 20.08
CA GLN A 213 8.56 -1.86 21.46
C GLN A 213 8.79 -3.33 21.81
N THR A 214 7.79 -4.19 21.60
CA THR A 214 7.87 -5.60 21.99
C THR A 214 8.64 -6.45 20.97
N LYS A 215 8.74 -5.98 19.72
CA LYS A 215 9.27 -6.73 18.57
C LYS A 215 8.46 -7.98 18.23
N ASP A 216 7.18 -8.00 18.60
CA ASP A 216 6.25 -9.08 18.26
C ASP A 216 5.36 -8.71 17.09
N TRP A 217 4.90 -9.73 16.35
CA TRP A 217 3.88 -9.57 15.31
C TRP A 217 2.50 -9.39 15.95
N VAL A 218 1.86 -8.26 15.65
CA VAL A 218 0.52 -7.93 16.15
C VAL A 218 -0.49 -7.98 15.03
N TRP A 219 -1.60 -8.69 15.25
CA TRP A 219 -2.72 -8.74 14.31
C TRP A 219 -3.39 -7.39 14.17
N VAL A 220 -3.73 -7.03 12.94
CA VAL A 220 -4.62 -5.92 12.63
C VAL A 220 -6.02 -6.47 12.43
N GLU A 221 -6.96 -6.05 13.29
CA GLU A 221 -8.35 -6.48 13.22
C GLU A 221 -9.12 -5.66 12.17
N PRO A 222 -9.76 -6.32 11.18
CA PRO A 222 -10.69 -5.66 10.27
C PRO A 222 -11.73 -4.81 10.99
N SER A 223 -12.05 -3.65 10.43
CA SER A 223 -13.09 -2.78 10.97
C SER A 223 -13.63 -1.85 9.89
N ASP A 224 -14.92 -1.55 9.99
CA ASP A 224 -15.62 -0.53 9.19
C ASP A 224 -15.52 0.88 9.81
N GLN A 225 -14.91 0.99 11.00
CA GLN A 225 -14.73 2.26 11.73
C GLN A 225 -13.34 2.87 11.50
N PHE A 226 -12.42 2.13 10.89
CA PHE A 226 -11.04 2.56 10.70
C PHE A 226 -10.56 2.26 9.28
N LEU A 227 -9.73 3.15 8.76
CA LEU A 227 -8.76 2.83 7.73
C LEU A 227 -7.41 2.58 8.40
N PHE A 228 -6.64 1.62 7.91
CA PHE A 228 -5.28 1.40 8.39
C PHE A 228 -4.32 2.21 7.53
N VAL A 229 -3.39 2.92 8.17
CA VAL A 229 -2.38 3.72 7.48
C VAL A 229 -0.99 3.21 7.84
N GLN A 230 -0.26 2.83 6.80
CA GLN A 230 1.15 2.42 6.86
C GLN A 230 2.02 3.50 6.23
N LEU A 231 3.14 3.83 6.85
CA LEU A 231 4.16 4.71 6.28
C LEU A 231 5.25 3.84 5.63
N GLY A 232 5.75 4.30 4.48
CA GLY A 232 6.69 3.57 3.64
C GLY A 232 8.07 4.21 3.56
N ASP A 233 8.96 3.53 2.82
CA ASP A 233 10.37 3.88 2.67
C ASP A 233 10.57 5.28 2.09
N SER A 234 9.68 5.75 1.21
CA SER A 234 9.82 7.08 0.59
C SER A 234 9.73 8.20 1.61
N LEU A 235 8.87 8.06 2.64
CA LEU A 235 8.80 9.05 3.72
C LEU A 235 10.01 9.03 4.63
N LYS A 236 10.63 7.85 4.82
CA LYS A 236 11.92 7.76 5.51
C LYS A 236 12.97 8.59 4.77
N PHE A 237 13.09 8.45 3.45
CA PHE A 237 14.07 9.20 2.67
C PHE A 237 13.79 10.71 2.69
N LEU A 238 12.55 11.12 2.38
CA LEU A 238 12.15 12.52 2.31
C LEU A 238 12.25 13.24 3.67
N SER A 239 12.07 12.53 4.78
CA SER A 239 12.19 13.07 6.13
C SER A 239 13.58 12.93 6.75
N ARG A 240 14.57 12.45 5.98
CA ARG A 240 15.95 12.16 6.44
C ARG A 240 15.98 11.22 7.66
N GLY A 241 15.15 10.19 7.63
CA GLY A 241 15.07 9.15 8.64
C GLY A 241 14.21 9.47 9.86
N LYS A 242 13.53 10.62 9.90
CA LYS A 242 12.62 10.97 11.02
C LYS A 242 11.36 10.10 11.03
N ILE A 243 10.80 9.82 9.86
CA ILE A 243 9.64 8.92 9.69
C ILE A 243 10.16 7.50 9.50
N LEU A 244 9.64 6.57 10.28
CA LEU A 244 9.98 5.15 10.20
C LEU A 244 8.91 4.39 9.39
N PRO A 245 9.30 3.49 8.49
CA PRO A 245 8.35 2.69 7.73
C PRO A 245 7.77 1.55 8.59
N SER A 246 6.51 1.19 8.35
CA SER A 246 5.86 0.07 9.04
C SER A 246 6.25 -1.26 8.42
N LEU A 247 7.01 -2.07 9.17
CA LEU A 247 7.22 -3.47 8.83
C LEU A 247 5.92 -4.26 9.06
N HIS A 248 5.48 -4.96 8.03
CA HIS A 248 4.24 -5.71 8.06
C HIS A 248 4.33 -6.97 7.20
N ARG A 249 3.44 -7.93 7.46
CA ARG A 249 3.28 -9.16 6.66
C ARG A 249 1.80 -9.52 6.56
N VAL A 250 1.46 -10.40 5.62
CA VAL A 250 0.14 -11.02 5.60
C VAL A 250 0.30 -12.52 5.72
N ILE A 251 -0.37 -13.13 6.70
CA ILE A 251 -0.43 -14.58 6.86
C ILE A 251 -1.90 -15.02 6.94
N PRO A 252 -2.21 -16.30 6.69
CA PRO A 252 -3.57 -16.80 6.83
C PRO A 252 -4.15 -16.51 8.21
N SER A 253 -5.44 -16.18 8.26
CA SER A 253 -6.17 -15.90 9.50
C SER A 253 -6.13 -17.10 10.44
N ASP A 254 -5.78 -16.86 11.71
CA ASP A 254 -5.81 -17.86 12.78
C ASP A 254 -7.24 -18.23 13.21
N VAL A 255 -8.19 -17.31 13.05
CA VAL A 255 -9.60 -17.48 13.44
C VAL A 255 -10.51 -17.90 12.29
N ALA A 256 -10.10 -17.65 11.04
CA ALA A 256 -10.89 -17.96 9.84
C ALA A 256 -10.00 -18.41 8.66
N PRO A 257 -9.21 -19.50 8.80
CA PRO A 257 -8.24 -19.92 7.77
C PRO A 257 -8.88 -20.35 6.43
N GLN A 258 -10.18 -20.62 6.44
CA GLN A 258 -10.96 -21.01 5.26
C GLN A 258 -11.66 -19.84 4.57
N ALA A 259 -11.56 -18.62 5.11
CA ALA A 259 -12.18 -17.44 4.52
C ALA A 259 -11.25 -16.82 3.46
N THR A 260 -11.84 -16.42 2.33
CA THR A 260 -11.15 -15.54 1.38
C THR A 260 -11.05 -14.14 1.98
N LYS A 261 -9.84 -13.59 2.02
CA LYS A 261 -9.58 -12.21 2.46
C LYS A 261 -9.40 -11.31 1.26
N TYR A 262 -10.10 -10.18 1.27
CA TYR A 262 -9.88 -9.08 0.33
C TYR A 262 -9.23 -7.91 1.06
N THR A 263 -8.31 -7.23 0.38
CA THR A 263 -7.72 -5.98 0.83
C THR A 263 -7.79 -4.96 -0.29
N VAL A 264 -8.19 -3.74 0.07
CA VAL A 264 -8.09 -2.57 -0.80
C VAL A 264 -7.00 -1.70 -0.21
N ALA A 265 -6.01 -1.32 -1.02
CA ALA A 265 -4.86 -0.54 -0.58
C ALA A 265 -4.59 0.58 -1.59
N TYR A 266 -4.64 1.82 -1.14
CA TYR A 266 -4.21 2.97 -1.91
C TYR A 266 -2.75 3.28 -1.57
N PHE A 267 -1.86 3.11 -2.56
CA PHE A 267 -0.42 3.27 -2.40
C PHE A 267 0.00 4.65 -2.92
N LEU A 268 0.09 5.64 -2.03
CA LEU A 268 0.63 6.96 -2.38
C LEU A 268 2.13 6.86 -2.61
N ARG A 269 2.60 7.44 -3.71
CA ARG A 269 4.02 7.50 -4.06
C ARG A 269 4.43 8.91 -4.50
N PRO A 270 5.70 9.29 -4.34
CA PRO A 270 6.21 10.55 -4.88
C PRO A 270 5.98 10.69 -6.39
N ASN A 271 5.95 11.94 -6.86
CA ASN A 271 5.90 12.21 -8.29
C ASN A 271 7.12 11.61 -9.01
N GLU A 272 6.95 11.23 -10.28
CA GLU A 272 7.89 10.39 -11.04
C GLU A 272 9.33 10.97 -11.09
N GLU A 273 9.45 12.30 -11.18
CA GLU A 273 10.70 13.03 -11.33
C GLU A 273 11.32 13.51 -10.00
N VAL A 274 10.74 13.14 -8.85
CA VAL A 274 11.31 13.50 -7.54
C VAL A 274 12.61 12.74 -7.32
N GLU A 275 13.65 13.45 -6.90
CA GLU A 275 14.90 12.83 -6.45
C GLU A 275 14.78 12.35 -5.00
N ILE A 276 15.14 11.09 -4.77
CA ILE A 276 15.28 10.51 -3.43
C ILE A 276 16.72 10.03 -3.21
N THR A 277 17.21 10.21 -1.99
CA THR A 277 18.50 9.64 -1.56
C THR A 277 18.22 8.39 -0.73
N ALA A 278 18.58 7.22 -1.26
CA ALA A 278 18.39 5.95 -0.57
C ALA A 278 19.43 5.78 0.57
N ASP A 279 19.26 4.73 1.38
CA ASP A 279 20.14 4.47 2.54
C ASP A 279 21.61 4.25 2.18
N ASP A 280 21.91 3.85 0.93
CA ASP A 280 23.27 3.72 0.40
C ASP A 280 23.91 5.06 -0.02
N GLY A 281 23.18 6.17 0.17
CA GLY A 281 23.59 7.52 -0.23
C GLY A 281 23.43 7.79 -1.72
N LYS A 282 22.92 6.83 -2.51
CA LYS A 282 22.71 7.02 -3.95
C LYS A 282 21.42 7.81 -4.20
N VAL A 283 21.51 8.76 -5.13
CA VAL A 283 20.38 9.55 -5.61
C VAL A 283 19.71 8.83 -6.78
N TRP A 284 18.38 8.81 -6.77
CA TRP A 284 17.54 8.21 -7.80
C TRP A 284 16.38 9.13 -8.13
N LEU A 285 15.96 9.17 -9.40
CA LEU A 285 14.59 9.58 -9.73
C LEU A 285 13.63 8.51 -9.18
N TYR A 286 12.53 8.95 -8.58
CA TYR A 286 11.60 8.05 -7.91
C TYR A 286 11.06 6.97 -8.84
N LYS A 287 10.74 7.32 -10.09
CA LYS A 287 10.27 6.37 -11.13
C LYS A 287 11.27 5.23 -11.42
N ASP A 288 12.57 5.47 -11.26
CA ASP A 288 13.61 4.46 -11.47
C ASP A 288 13.82 3.64 -10.21
N TYR A 289 13.77 4.28 -9.03
CA TYR A 289 13.83 3.58 -7.74
C TYR A 289 12.64 2.63 -7.56
N HIS A 290 11.43 3.07 -7.92
CA HIS A 290 10.23 2.24 -7.93
C HIS A 290 10.41 0.99 -8.78
N CYS A 291 10.85 1.13 -10.04
CA CYS A 291 11.11 -0.01 -10.92
C CYS A 291 12.16 -0.96 -10.31
N ARG A 292 13.27 -0.43 -9.79
CA ARG A 292 14.33 -1.25 -9.17
C ARG A 292 13.81 -2.09 -8.00
N LYS A 293 13.07 -1.47 -7.08
CA LYS A 293 12.47 -2.15 -5.92
C LYS A 293 11.39 -3.14 -6.36
N PHE A 294 10.51 -2.74 -7.27
CA PHE A 294 9.46 -3.61 -7.78
C PHE A 294 10.06 -4.86 -8.44
N ASP A 295 11.10 -4.71 -9.26
CA ASP A 295 11.82 -5.85 -9.85
C ASP A 295 12.59 -6.68 -8.82
N ALA A 296 12.90 -6.13 -7.65
CA ALA A 296 13.43 -6.90 -6.52
C ALA A 296 12.34 -7.74 -5.82
N PHE A 297 11.15 -7.19 -5.61
CA PHE A 297 9.99 -7.90 -5.04
C PHE A 297 9.41 -8.94 -6.00
N ALA A 298 9.32 -8.61 -7.28
CA ALA A 298 8.75 -9.45 -8.34
C ALA A 298 9.74 -10.50 -8.88
N ARG A 299 10.80 -10.83 -8.13
CA ARG A 299 11.78 -11.83 -8.58
C ARG A 299 11.15 -13.22 -8.60
N PRO A 300 11.41 -14.01 -9.66
CA PRO A 300 11.06 -15.43 -9.64
C PRO A 300 11.70 -16.12 -8.44
N LEU A 301 10.93 -17.01 -7.80
CA LEU A 301 11.42 -17.87 -6.71
C LEU A 301 12.76 -18.51 -7.06
N GLY A 302 13.76 -18.31 -6.21
CA GLY A 302 15.10 -18.90 -6.35
C GLY A 302 16.14 -18.04 -7.08
N TYR A 303 15.78 -16.85 -7.57
CA TYR A 303 16.74 -15.91 -8.16
C TYR A 303 17.21 -14.86 -7.12
N ARG A 304 18.47 -14.97 -6.68
CA ARG A 304 19.14 -14.02 -5.78
C ARG A 304 20.45 -13.51 -6.41
N PRO A 305 20.46 -12.33 -7.03
CA PRO A 305 21.70 -11.71 -7.47
C PRO A 305 22.49 -11.18 -6.28
N ASP A 306 23.81 -11.33 -6.32
CA ASP A 306 24.72 -10.87 -5.26
C ASP A 306 24.58 -9.35 -5.02
N GLY A 307 24.42 -8.93 -3.76
CA GLY A 307 24.50 -7.53 -3.34
C GLY A 307 23.17 -6.75 -3.24
N GLU A 308 22.01 -7.37 -3.52
CA GLU A 308 20.72 -6.66 -3.51
C GLU A 308 19.73 -7.03 -2.38
N ASP A 309 20.05 -7.95 -1.46
CA ASP A 309 19.12 -8.24 -0.34
C ASP A 309 18.99 -7.11 0.70
N SER A 310 19.69 -5.96 0.54
CA SER A 310 19.38 -4.74 1.30
C SER A 310 18.16 -3.98 0.76
N LEU A 311 17.71 -4.28 -0.47
CA LEU A 311 16.57 -3.60 -1.09
C LEU A 311 15.24 -4.11 -0.59
N ILE A 312 15.12 -5.39 -0.27
CA ILE A 312 13.95 -5.90 0.44
C ILE A 312 14.33 -5.83 1.91
N SER A 313 13.53 -5.17 2.75
CA SER A 313 13.79 -5.01 4.19
C SER A 313 13.64 -6.34 4.96
N LEU A 314 14.22 -7.41 4.43
CA LEU A 314 14.25 -8.77 4.98
C LEU A 314 15.44 -8.93 5.93
N ARG A 315 16.58 -8.27 5.64
CA ARG A 315 17.87 -8.63 6.24
C ARG A 315 17.95 -8.46 7.77
N ASP A 316 17.20 -7.52 8.35
CA ASP A 316 17.26 -7.29 9.81
C ASP A 316 16.10 -7.91 10.60
N TYR A 317 15.01 -8.30 9.93
CA TYR A 317 13.78 -8.77 10.60
C TYR A 317 13.48 -10.27 10.39
N ALA A 318 14.24 -10.95 9.53
CA ALA A 318 14.17 -12.40 9.34
C ALA A 318 14.56 -13.25 10.58
N ARG A 319 14.83 -12.60 11.73
CA ARG A 319 15.07 -13.29 13.01
C ARG A 319 13.83 -13.42 13.89
N VAL A 320 12.68 -12.91 13.45
CA VAL A 320 11.40 -13.02 14.16
C VAL A 320 10.49 -13.98 13.39
N GLU A 321 10.87 -15.26 13.38
CA GLU A 321 9.96 -16.37 13.05
C GLU A 321 9.00 -16.61 14.20
#